data_AF-A0A523GMH6-F1
#
_entry.id   AF-A0A523GMH6-F1
#
_cell.length_a   1.000
_cell.length_b   1.000
_cell.length_c   1.000
_cell.angle_alpha   90.00
_cell.angle_beta   90.00
_cell.angle_gamma   90.00
#
_symmetry.space_group_name_H-M   'P 1'
#
loop_
_entity.id
_entity.type
_entity.pdbx_description
1 polymer ?
#
loop_
_entity_poly.entity_id
_entity_poly.type
_entity_poly.pdbx_seq_one_letter_code
_entity_poly.pdbx_strand_id
1 'polypeptide(L)'
;MTLIPLDRKELILADAKERILKNHTLEQIAKTHGITKRTLNTWLMSLGDEYQELRQLCIDNMLAEALEEIDNATEHFPLAKGNSKWRAATWYAERRDQQRYGGSRVNINVGERSISTEELLEKDVKELIAQIAVVV
;
A
#
# COMPACT_ATOMS: atom_id res chain seq x y z
N MET A 1 5.11 11.94 -30.86
CA MET A 1 5.23 12.47 -29.49
C MET A 1 4.39 13.74 -29.42
N THR A 2 3.30 13.74 -28.66
CA THR A 2 2.47 14.93 -28.45
C THR A 2 3.15 15.83 -27.41
N LEU A 3 3.67 16.98 -27.86
CA LEU A 3 4.18 18.02 -26.98
C LEU A 3 2.99 18.69 -26.28
N ILE A 4 2.81 18.39 -25.00
CA ILE A 4 1.82 19.07 -24.17
C ILE A 4 2.45 20.38 -23.69
N PRO A 5 1.80 21.54 -23.86
CA PRO A 5 2.30 22.81 -23.36
C PRO A 5 2.64 22.74 -21.86
N LEU A 6 3.71 23.41 -21.43
CA LEU A 6 4.20 23.36 -20.04
C LEU A 6 3.10 23.73 -19.04
N ASP A 7 2.34 24.79 -19.33
CA ASP A 7 1.22 25.28 -18.51
C ASP A 7 0.12 24.22 -18.34
N ARG A 8 -0.12 23.42 -19.39
CA ARG A 8 -1.12 22.33 -19.33
C ARG A 8 -0.62 21.18 -18.46
N LYS A 9 0.69 20.87 -18.48
CA LYS A 9 1.26 19.83 -17.62
C LYS A 9 1.10 20.21 -16.14
N GLU A 10 1.39 21.46 -15.78
CA GLU A 10 1.31 21.94 -14.39
C GLU A 10 -0.12 21.93 -13.86
N LEU A 11 -1.09 22.38 -14.67
CA LEU A 11 -2.52 22.31 -14.32
C LEU A 11 -2.99 20.87 -14.08
N ILE A 12 -2.57 19.93 -14.93
CA ILE A 12 -2.90 18.50 -14.77
C ILE A 12 -2.27 17.94 -13.50
N LEU A 13 -1.02 18.31 -13.19
CA LEU A 13 -0.35 17.85 -11.97
C LEU A 13 -1.01 18.42 -10.71
N ALA A 14 -1.45 19.67 -10.71
CA ALA A 14 -2.17 20.28 -9.60
C ALA A 14 -3.50 19.56 -9.33
N ASP A 15 -4.34 19.35 -10.36
CA ASP A 15 -5.60 18.59 -10.24
C ASP A 15 -5.34 17.13 -9.84
N ALA A 16 -4.29 16.51 -10.38
CA ALA A 16 -3.93 15.14 -10.02
C ALA A 16 -3.58 15.02 -8.52
N LYS A 17 -2.83 15.97 -7.95
CA LYS A 17 -2.50 15.99 -6.52
C LYS A 17 -3.77 16.03 -5.68
N GLU A 18 -4.70 16.93 -5.98
CA GLU A 18 -5.97 17.04 -5.27
C GLU A 18 -6.80 15.75 -5.34
N ARG A 19 -6.92 15.18 -6.54
CA ARG A 19 -7.73 13.97 -6.77
C ARG A 19 -7.12 12.72 -6.13
N ILE A 20 -5.79 12.60 -6.09
CA ILE A 20 -5.11 11.49 -5.41
C ILE A 20 -5.46 11.50 -3.92
N LEU A 21 -5.48 12.67 -3.27
CA LEU A 21 -5.86 12.79 -1.85
C LEU A 21 -7.32 12.42 -1.60
N LYS A 22 -8.18 12.54 -2.62
CA LYS A 22 -9.58 12.11 -2.63
C LYS A 22 -9.75 10.66 -3.12
N ASN A 23 -8.71 9.82 -3.01
CA ASN A 23 -8.71 8.41 -3.38
C ASN A 23 -9.10 8.10 -4.84
N HIS A 24 -8.92 9.06 -5.76
CA HIS A 24 -9.10 8.79 -7.18
C HIS A 24 -7.90 8.02 -7.74
N THR A 25 -8.18 7.05 -8.59
CA THR A 25 -7.14 6.29 -9.29
C THR A 25 -6.46 7.14 -10.36
N LEU A 26 -5.17 6.88 -10.61
CA LEU A 26 -4.44 7.52 -11.73
C LEU A 26 -5.13 7.29 -13.08
N GLU A 27 -5.87 6.19 -13.23
CA GLU A 27 -6.63 5.87 -14.43
C GLU A 27 -7.80 6.84 -14.63
N GLN A 28 -8.58 7.12 -13.58
CA GLN A 28 -9.66 8.09 -13.60
C GLN A 28 -9.14 9.49 -13.90
N ILE A 29 -8.07 9.90 -13.23
CA ILE A 29 -7.45 11.22 -13.41
C ILE A 29 -6.93 11.38 -14.84
N ALA A 30 -6.18 10.40 -15.34
CA ALA A 30 -5.63 10.44 -16.69
C ALA A 30 -6.75 10.51 -17.76
N LYS A 31 -7.84 9.76 -17.55
CA LYS A 31 -9.01 9.78 -18.43
C LYS A 31 -9.67 11.15 -18.48
N THR A 32 -9.80 11.85 -17.34
CA THR A 32 -10.36 13.22 -17.29
C THR A 32 -9.57 14.21 -18.14
N HIS A 33 -8.24 14.07 -18.20
CA HIS A 33 -7.36 15.00 -18.92
C HIS A 33 -7.01 14.56 -20.34
N GLY A 34 -7.56 13.42 -20.80
CA GLY A 34 -7.28 12.87 -22.12
C GLY A 34 -5.82 12.42 -22.30
N ILE A 35 -5.16 12.00 -21.22
CA ILE A 35 -3.80 11.47 -21.23
C ILE A 35 -3.77 10.00 -20.81
N THR A 36 -2.65 9.33 -21.04
CA THR A 36 -2.49 7.95 -20.55
C THR A 36 -2.08 7.94 -19.08
N LYS A 37 -2.49 6.90 -18.35
CA LYS A 37 -2.01 6.62 -16.98
C LYS A 37 -0.48 6.60 -16.90
N ARG A 38 0.19 6.04 -17.92
CA ARG A 38 1.65 5.99 -17.99
C ARG A 38 2.25 7.39 -18.03
N THR A 39 1.71 8.28 -18.87
CA THR A 39 2.13 9.69 -18.97
C THR A 39 1.99 10.39 -17.62
N LEU A 40 0.81 10.27 -16.98
CA LEU A 40 0.56 10.87 -15.68
C LEU A 40 1.53 10.35 -14.61
N ASN A 41 1.75 9.04 -14.55
CA ASN A 41 2.67 8.44 -13.58
C ASN A 41 4.11 8.93 -13.80
N THR A 42 4.57 9.01 -15.05
CA THR A 42 5.90 9.55 -15.36
C THR A 42 6.05 11.00 -14.91
N TRP A 43 5.03 11.84 -15.09
CA TRP A 43 5.07 13.23 -14.62
C TRP A 43 5.07 13.34 -13.10
N LEU A 44 4.24 12.55 -12.42
CA LEU A 44 4.25 12.52 -10.95
C LEU A 44 5.60 12.04 -10.41
N MET A 45 6.21 11.02 -11.02
CA MET A 45 7.55 10.56 -10.62
C MET A 45 8.64 11.63 -10.79
N SER A 46 8.47 12.57 -11.73
CA SER A 46 9.41 13.68 -11.89
C SER A 46 9.38 14.71 -10.76
N LEU A 47 8.39 14.65 -9.86
CA LEU A 47 8.29 15.52 -8.69
C LEU A 47 9.15 15.05 -7.49
N GLY A 48 9.75 13.86 -7.56
CA GLY A 48 10.62 13.35 -6.50
C GLY A 48 9.89 13.18 -5.16
N ASP A 49 10.43 13.83 -4.12
CA ASP A 49 9.97 13.71 -2.72
C ASP A 49 8.53 14.19 -2.54
N GLU A 50 8.11 15.22 -3.26
CA GLU A 50 6.72 15.70 -3.22
C GLU A 50 5.72 14.59 -3.59
N TYR A 51 6.06 13.75 -4.57
CA TYR A 51 5.20 12.61 -4.93
C TYR A 51 5.29 11.47 -3.90
N GLN A 52 6.38 11.35 -3.15
CA GLN A 52 6.45 10.42 -2.02
C GLN A 52 5.50 10.88 -0.91
N GLU A 53 5.57 12.15 -0.50
CA GLU A 53 4.69 12.76 0.50
C GLU A 53 3.21 12.66 0.11
N LEU A 54 2.88 12.93 -1.15
CA LEU A 54 1.51 12.81 -1.65
C LEU A 54 0.97 11.39 -1.52
N ARG A 55 1.78 10.37 -1.85
CA ARG A 55 1.38 8.97 -1.68
C ARG A 55 1.22 8.61 -0.22
N GLN A 56 2.07 9.16 0.63
CA GLN A 56 2.02 8.95 2.06
C GLN A 56 0.70 9.49 2.65
N LEU A 57 0.36 10.74 2.32
CA LEU A 57 -0.91 11.37 2.69
C LEU A 57 -2.12 10.60 2.16
N CYS A 58 -2.05 10.07 0.94
CA CYS A 58 -3.13 9.23 0.39
C CYS A 58 -3.35 7.96 1.24
N ILE A 59 -2.27 7.31 1.67
CA ILE A 59 -2.38 6.13 2.55
C ILE A 59 -2.95 6.51 3.92
N ASP A 60 -2.44 7.59 4.52
CA ASP A 60 -2.93 8.11 5.80
C ASP A 60 -4.45 8.41 5.70
N ASN A 61 -4.91 9.03 4.60
CA ASN A 61 -6.34 9.29 4.35
C ASN A 61 -7.16 8.01 4.20
N MET A 62 -6.67 7.00 3.46
CA MET A 62 -7.37 5.72 3.32
C MET A 62 -7.56 5.02 4.67
N LEU A 63 -6.55 5.08 5.55
CA LEU A 63 -6.62 4.53 6.90
C LEU A 63 -7.61 5.33 7.76
N ALA A 64 -7.57 6.65 7.71
CA ALA A 64 -8.48 7.52 8.44
C ALA A 64 -9.95 7.31 8.03
N GLU A 65 -10.25 7.26 6.72
CA GLU A 65 -11.60 6.99 6.21
C GLU A 65 -12.11 5.61 6.66
N ALA A 66 -11.24 4.59 6.64
CA ALA A 66 -11.61 3.25 7.06
C ALA A 66 -11.91 3.18 8.57
N LEU A 67 -11.12 3.88 9.38
CA LEU A 67 -11.34 3.98 10.82
C LEU A 67 -12.63 4.73 11.15
N GLU A 68 -12.88 5.85 10.48
CA GLU A 68 -14.11 6.62 10.64
C GLU A 68 -15.35 5.78 10.27
N GLU A 69 -15.29 4.96 9.21
CA GLU A 69 -16.37 4.04 8.87
C GLU A 69 -16.59 2.94 9.90
N ILE A 70 -15.54 2.48 10.58
CA ILE A 70 -15.63 1.50 11.66
C ILE A 70 -16.25 2.13 12.91
N ASP A 71 -15.76 3.30 13.32
CA ASP A 71 -16.19 3.99 14.53
C ASP A 71 -17.66 4.43 14.46
N ASN A 72 -18.12 4.81 13.27
CA ASN A 72 -19.50 5.23 13.03
C ASN A 72 -20.46 4.06 12.71
N ALA A 73 -19.98 2.82 12.63
CA ALA A 73 -20.83 1.69 12.26
C ALA A 73 -21.77 1.28 13.41
N THR A 74 -23.07 1.51 13.21
CA THR A 74 -24.12 1.06 14.15
C THR A 74 -24.67 -0.33 13.83
N GLU A 75 -24.38 -0.85 12.63
CA GLU A 75 -24.87 -2.13 12.12
C GLU A 75 -23.74 -3.03 11.64
N HIS A 76 -23.99 -4.34 11.58
CA HIS A 76 -22.98 -5.33 11.21
C HIS A 76 -22.44 -5.17 9.78
N PHE A 77 -23.28 -4.78 8.83
CA PHE A 77 -22.86 -4.67 7.42
C PHE A 77 -21.92 -3.47 7.19
N PRO A 78 -22.24 -2.24 7.63
CA PRO A 78 -21.30 -1.12 7.64
C PRO A 78 -19.99 -1.45 8.36
N LEU A 79 -20.05 -2.14 9.51
CA LEU A 79 -18.85 -2.55 10.25
C LEU A 79 -17.98 -3.52 9.43
N ALA A 80 -18.59 -4.49 8.74
CA ALA A 80 -17.87 -5.42 7.87
C ALA A 80 -17.21 -4.69 6.69
N LYS A 81 -17.89 -3.71 6.10
CA LYS A 81 -17.36 -2.86 5.04
C LYS A 81 -16.16 -2.03 5.51
N GLY A 82 -16.28 -1.34 6.65
CA GLY A 82 -15.20 -0.56 7.26
C GLY A 82 -13.98 -1.43 7.56
N ASN A 83 -14.18 -2.60 8.17
CA ASN A 83 -13.12 -3.58 8.39
C ASN A 83 -12.43 -4.05 7.10
N SER A 84 -13.20 -4.28 6.03
CA SER A 84 -12.62 -4.64 4.73
C SER A 84 -11.78 -3.51 4.15
N LYS A 85 -12.23 -2.25 4.28
CA LYS A 85 -11.44 -1.09 3.85
C LYS A 85 -10.17 -0.96 4.65
N TRP A 86 -10.26 -1.10 5.97
CA TRP A 86 -9.11 -1.03 6.87
C TRP A 86 -8.03 -2.05 6.50
N ARG A 87 -8.43 -3.31 6.27
CA ARG A 87 -7.51 -4.38 5.83
C ARG A 87 -6.85 -4.05 4.49
N ALA A 88 -7.61 -3.58 3.51
CA ALA A 88 -7.07 -3.21 2.21
C ALA A 88 -6.08 -2.03 2.31
N ALA A 89 -6.43 -1.00 3.08
CA ALA A 89 -5.58 0.16 3.32
C ALA A 89 -4.28 -0.23 4.05
N THR A 90 -4.37 -1.04 5.11
CA THR A 90 -3.20 -1.56 5.85
C THR A 90 -2.29 -2.38 4.95
N TRP A 91 -2.84 -3.33 4.18
CA TRP A 91 -2.07 -4.17 3.25
C TRP A 91 -1.33 -3.35 2.20
N TYR A 92 -1.94 -2.25 1.73
CA TYR A 92 -1.33 -1.33 0.79
C TYR A 92 -0.23 -0.50 1.45
N ALA A 93 -0.48 0.00 2.66
CA ALA A 93 0.45 0.78 3.47
C ALA A 93 1.74 -0.01 3.74
N GLU A 94 1.63 -1.24 4.24
CA GLU A 94 2.75 -2.12 4.55
C GLU A 94 3.66 -2.41 3.35
N ARG A 95 3.08 -2.55 2.15
CA ARG A 95 3.85 -2.79 0.91
C ARG A 95 4.55 -1.56 0.37
N ARG A 96 4.03 -0.37 0.70
CA ARG A 96 4.55 0.90 0.21
C ARG A 96 5.63 1.45 1.11
N ASP A 97 5.43 1.35 2.41
CA ASP A 97 6.38 1.78 3.42
C ASP A 97 6.31 0.82 4.61
N GLN A 98 7.06 -0.27 4.48
CA GLN A 98 7.16 -1.30 5.52
C GLN A 98 7.80 -0.76 6.80
N GLN A 99 8.68 0.24 6.71
CA GLN A 99 9.32 0.80 7.90
C GLN A 99 8.33 1.59 8.75
N ARG A 100 7.42 2.34 8.11
CA ARG A 100 6.41 3.15 8.79
C ARG A 100 5.18 2.36 9.22
N TYR A 101 4.70 1.45 8.36
CA TYR A 101 3.42 0.75 8.55
C TYR A 101 3.53 -0.74 8.85
N GLY A 102 4.69 -1.33 8.60
CA GLY A 102 4.92 -2.70 9.02
C GLY A 102 4.75 -2.78 10.52
N GLY A 103 4.03 -3.80 11.00
CA GLY A 103 4.06 -4.12 12.41
C GLY A 103 5.52 -4.24 12.84
N SER A 104 5.91 -3.57 13.94
CA SER A 104 7.11 -3.96 14.66
C SER A 104 7.04 -5.47 14.77
N ARG A 105 7.99 -6.20 14.17
CA ARG A 105 8.09 -7.64 14.36
C ARG A 105 8.20 -7.82 15.87
N VAL A 106 7.07 -8.11 16.52
CA VAL A 106 7.08 -8.49 17.92
C VAL A 106 7.83 -9.78 17.88
N ASN A 107 9.09 -9.75 18.33
CA ASN A 107 9.80 -10.96 18.72
C ASN A 107 8.92 -11.56 19.82
N ILE A 108 8.04 -12.48 19.45
CA ILE A 108 7.23 -13.20 20.41
C ILE A 108 8.25 -14.08 21.14
N ASN A 109 8.71 -13.59 22.29
CA ASN A 109 9.67 -14.29 23.13
C ASN A 109 8.93 -15.46 23.79
N VAL A 110 8.84 -16.59 23.09
CA VAL A 110 8.34 -17.84 23.67
C VAL A 110 9.53 -18.53 24.35
N GLY A 111 9.87 -18.08 25.56
CA GLY A 111 11.03 -18.58 26.30
C GLY A 111 12.38 -18.13 25.71
N GLU A 112 13.48 -18.45 26.38
CA GLU A 112 14.86 -17.95 26.15
C GLU A 112 15.50 -18.25 24.76
N ARG A 113 14.72 -18.42 23.69
CA ARG A 113 15.23 -18.58 22.33
C ARG A 113 14.49 -17.66 21.38
N SER A 114 15.15 -16.56 21.04
CA SER A 114 14.84 -15.76 19.86
C SER A 114 15.14 -16.59 18.61
N ILE A 115 14.10 -17.18 18.01
CA ILE A 115 14.21 -17.91 16.73
C ILE A 115 13.63 -17.00 15.65
N SER A 116 14.44 -16.67 14.65
CA SER A 116 13.95 -15.91 13.49
C SER A 116 13.19 -16.84 12.54
N THR A 117 12.15 -16.35 11.88
CA THR A 117 11.28 -17.14 10.99
C THR A 117 12.03 -17.82 9.83
N GLU A 118 13.24 -17.37 9.52
CA GLU A 118 14.11 -17.95 8.48
C GLU A 118 14.74 -19.28 8.94
N GLU A 119 15.01 -19.44 10.24
CA GLU A 119 15.60 -20.66 10.80
C GLU A 119 14.60 -21.82 10.86
N LEU A 120 13.31 -21.53 11.00
CA LEU A 120 12.24 -22.54 10.99
C LEU A 120 12.10 -23.20 9.61
N LEU A 121 12.15 -22.41 8.54
CA LEU A 121 12.06 -22.94 7.18
C LEU A 121 13.26 -23.82 6.83
N GLU A 122 14.47 -23.44 7.24
CA GLU A 122 15.66 -24.27 7.01
C GLU A 122 15.62 -25.60 7.77
N LYS A 123 15.14 -25.56 9.02
CA LYS A 123 15.05 -26.76 9.85
C LYS A 123 13.98 -27.71 9.31
N ASP A 124 12.81 -27.20 8.95
CA ASP A 124 11.71 -28.00 8.41
C ASP A 124 12.08 -28.60 7.04
N VAL A 125 12.78 -27.85 6.19
CA VAL A 125 13.30 -28.37 4.91
C VAL A 125 14.34 -29.47 5.15
N LYS A 126 15.24 -29.31 6.12
CA LYS A 126 16.23 -30.35 6.47
C LYS A 126 15.56 -31.61 7.05
N GLU A 127 14.55 -31.46 7.92
CA GLU A 127 13.78 -32.58 8.45
C GLU A 127 12.95 -33.29 7.37
N LEU A 128 12.35 -32.55 6.42
CA LEU A 128 11.63 -33.16 5.30
C LEU A 128 12.56 -33.95 4.37
N ILE A 129 13.74 -33.39 4.06
CA ILE A 129 14.76 -34.07 3.24
C ILE A 129 15.24 -35.34 3.93
N ALA A 130 15.48 -35.29 5.25
CA ALA A 130 15.88 -36.45 6.03
C ALA A 130 14.81 -37.55 6.05
N GLN A 131 13.52 -37.19 6.14
CA GLN A 131 12.42 -38.16 6.09
C GLN A 131 12.26 -38.79 4.70
N ILE A 132 12.48 -38.03 3.63
CA ILE A 132 12.43 -38.55 2.25
C ILE A 132 13.62 -39.50 1.98
N ALA A 133 14.80 -39.20 2.52
CA ALA A 133 16.00 -40.02 2.34
C ALA A 133 15.96 -41.38 3.07
N VAL A 134 15.06 -41.58 4.03
CA VAL A 134 14.89 -42.85 4.76
C VAL A 134 13.88 -43.79 4.07
N VAL A 135 13.12 -43.30 3.08
CA VAL A 135 12.05 -44.04 2.40
C VAL A 135 12.49 -44.59 1.02
N VAL A 136 13.75 -44.43 0.63
CA VAL A 136 14.37 -44.99 -0.60
C VAL A 136 15.45 -45.99 -0.23
#